data_AF-A0A183PDN3-F1
#
_entry.id   AF-A0A183PDN3-F1
#
_cell.length_a   1.000
_cell.length_b   1.000
_cell.length_c   1.000
_cell.angle_alpha   90.00
_cell.angle_beta   90.00
_cell.angle_gamma   90.00
#
_symmetry.space_group_name_H-M   'P 1'
#
loop_
_entity.id
_entity.type
_entity.pdbx_description
1 polymer ?
#
loop_
_entity_poly.entity_id
_entity_poly.type
_entity_poly.pdbx_seq_one_letter_code
_entity_poly.pdbx_strand_id
1 'polypeptide(L)'
;MSSGSVTESDLISALQAVGVSHKLDEINRSDARSILNNASIGTALSLSSNSFPVFERPDSLRIIHDLVEGLLRVQTRDSSIALRHLNVVMSSLFRFLNDSNSDVRIAADEGLNKLIKFLRSSMTRLILFELLMELKRNQNSRSVSVALSKFALLSTQIRTSKRRLVLSITYDLEVRNNFLKFNFLKKLCLINCLF
;
A
#
# COMPACT_ATOMS: atom_id res chain seq x y z
N MET A 1 -4.91 25.75 -16.25
CA MET A 1 -5.18 25.38 -14.84
C MET A 1 -3.83 25.39 -14.13
N SER A 2 -3.65 26.28 -13.15
CA SER A 2 -2.37 26.49 -12.48
C SER A 2 -2.00 25.22 -11.70
N SER A 3 -1.03 24.45 -12.19
CA SER A 3 -0.42 23.34 -11.46
C SER A 3 0.49 23.91 -10.39
N GLY A 4 -0.11 24.40 -9.30
CA GLY A 4 0.64 24.70 -8.08
C GLY A 4 1.40 23.45 -7.64
N SER A 5 2.70 23.58 -7.39
CA SER A 5 3.51 22.43 -7.00
C SER A 5 3.04 21.91 -5.64
N VAL A 6 2.54 20.67 -5.56
CA VAL A 6 2.10 20.04 -4.30
C VAL A 6 3.21 20.10 -3.26
N THR A 7 2.93 20.66 -2.10
CA THR A 7 3.88 20.89 -1.01
C THR A 7 3.83 19.76 0.02
N GLU A 8 4.82 19.71 0.91
CA GLU A 8 4.79 18.77 2.05
C GLU A 8 3.62 19.07 2.99
N SER A 9 3.25 20.34 3.17
CA SER A 9 2.05 20.70 3.92
C SER A 9 0.77 20.12 3.32
N ASP A 10 0.65 20.07 1.98
CA ASP A 10 -0.51 19.49 1.32
C ASP A 10 -0.62 17.98 1.61
N LEU A 11 0.52 17.26 1.65
CA LEU A 11 0.56 15.86 2.09
C LEU A 11 0.04 15.71 3.52
N ILE A 12 0.53 16.53 4.45
CA ILE A 12 0.13 16.44 5.86
C ILE A 12 -1.35 16.78 6.03
N SER A 13 -1.85 17.81 5.35
CA SER A 13 -3.28 18.16 5.36
C SER A 13 -4.15 17.03 4.79
N ALA A 14 -3.72 16.40 3.69
CA ALA A 14 -4.42 15.26 3.12
C ALA A 14 -4.43 14.07 4.08
N LEU A 15 -3.30 13.76 4.73
CA LEU A 15 -3.20 12.69 5.74
C LEU A 15 -4.12 12.96 6.95
N GLN A 16 -4.17 14.21 7.43
CA GLN A 16 -5.10 14.59 8.49
C GLN A 16 -6.55 14.44 8.06
N ALA A 17 -6.89 14.82 6.82
CA ALA A 17 -8.24 14.68 6.27
C ALA A 17 -8.72 13.22 6.29
N VAL A 18 -7.86 12.25 5.93
CA VAL A 18 -8.21 10.82 5.99
C VAL A 18 -8.16 10.19 7.39
N GLY A 19 -8.00 11.00 8.45
CA GLY A 19 -8.16 10.56 9.84
C GLY A 19 -6.92 9.88 10.42
N VAL A 20 -5.72 10.32 10.01
CA VAL A 20 -4.45 9.86 10.57
C VAL A 20 -4.27 10.44 11.97
N SER A 21 -4.16 9.56 12.97
CA SER A 21 -3.85 9.95 14.35
C SER A 21 -2.40 9.61 14.65
N HIS A 22 -1.64 10.58 15.19
CA HIS A 22 -0.30 10.36 15.72
C HIS A 22 -0.38 9.58 17.05
N LYS A 23 -0.85 8.33 17.01
CA LYS A 23 -0.87 7.49 18.20
C LYS A 23 0.52 6.89 18.42
N LEU A 24 1.22 7.45 19.39
CA LEU A 24 2.50 6.95 19.91
C LEU A 24 2.19 5.83 20.90
N ASP A 25 1.71 4.68 20.42
CA ASP A 25 1.38 3.55 21.28
C ASP A 25 2.39 2.41 21.09
N GLU A 26 3.01 2.04 22.21
CA GLU A 26 3.92 0.91 22.38
C GLU A 26 3.35 -0.35 21.74
N ILE A 27 4.14 -0.90 20.84
CA ILE A 27 3.78 -2.07 20.09
C ILE A 27 4.26 -3.30 20.86
N ASN A 28 3.35 -3.95 21.59
CA ASN A 28 3.49 -5.37 21.91
C ASN A 28 3.34 -6.20 20.61
N ARG A 29 4.43 -6.27 19.83
CA ARG A 29 4.60 -7.16 18.67
C ARG A 29 5.47 -8.35 19.07
N SER A 30 4.84 -9.36 19.65
CA SER A 30 5.26 -10.76 19.46
C SER A 30 4.64 -11.25 18.15
N ASP A 31 5.41 -12.01 17.38
CA ASP A 31 5.00 -12.69 16.14
C ASP A 31 5.05 -11.89 14.82
N ALA A 32 6.21 -11.27 14.51
CA ALA A 32 6.73 -11.13 13.13
C ALA A 32 8.20 -10.66 13.06
N ARG A 33 9.01 -10.89 14.09
CA ARG A 33 10.30 -10.20 14.27
C ARG A 33 11.52 -10.79 13.54
N SER A 34 11.37 -11.67 12.57
CA SER A 34 12.54 -12.28 11.89
C SER A 34 12.77 -11.89 10.42
N ILE A 35 11.95 -11.03 9.80
CA ILE A 35 12.04 -10.76 8.34
C ILE A 35 12.63 -9.38 7.98
N LEU A 36 13.05 -8.55 8.95
CA LEU A 36 13.50 -7.19 8.67
C LEU A 36 14.74 -6.76 9.44
N ASN A 37 15.82 -7.54 9.40
CA ASN A 37 17.09 -7.08 9.96
C ASN A 37 17.82 -6.21 8.92
N ASN A 38 17.63 -4.89 9.07
CA ASN A 38 18.47 -3.75 8.61
C ASN A 38 17.75 -2.57 7.93
N ALA A 39 16.51 -2.24 8.33
CA ALA A 39 15.99 -0.90 8.13
C ALA A 39 15.35 -0.42 9.42
N SER A 40 15.94 0.64 10.00
CA SER A 40 15.45 1.34 11.19
C SER A 40 13.93 1.54 11.10
N ILE A 41 13.21 0.89 12.03
CA ILE A 41 11.75 0.91 12.11
C ILE A 41 11.36 2.29 12.66
N GLY A 42 11.20 3.25 11.75
CA GLY A 42 10.59 4.54 12.05
C GLY A 42 9.11 4.36 12.37
N THR A 43 8.65 5.09 13.38
CA THR A 43 7.27 5.21 13.88
C THR A 43 6.21 4.96 12.78
N ALA A 44 5.48 3.85 12.89
CA ALA A 44 4.44 3.48 11.94
C ALA A 44 3.18 4.34 12.19
N LEU A 45 2.83 5.21 11.23
CA LEU A 45 1.55 5.90 11.24
C LEU A 45 0.43 4.90 10.96
N SER A 46 -0.73 5.08 11.59
CA SER A 46 -1.89 4.21 11.40
C SER A 46 -3.15 5.02 11.11
N LEU A 47 -4.02 4.48 10.26
CA LEU A 47 -5.35 5.04 10.01
C LEU A 47 -6.32 4.58 11.08
N SER A 48 -7.13 5.50 11.61
CA SER A 48 -8.23 5.13 12.50
C SER A 48 -9.20 4.18 11.81
N SER A 49 -9.61 3.14 12.53
CA SER A 49 -10.50 2.07 12.06
C SER A 49 -11.97 2.46 12.10
N ASN A 50 -12.33 3.56 12.78
CA ASN A 50 -13.71 3.74 13.26
C ASN A 50 -14.65 4.53 12.32
N SER A 51 -14.16 5.05 11.19
CA SER A 51 -14.94 5.44 10.00
C SER A 51 -14.00 6.17 9.06
N PHE A 52 -13.94 5.78 7.78
CA PHE A 52 -13.29 6.61 6.79
C PHE A 52 -14.25 7.74 6.43
N PRO A 53 -13.82 9.01 6.42
CA PRO A 53 -14.72 10.11 6.10
C PRO A 53 -15.27 9.95 4.68
N VAL A 54 -16.53 10.32 4.51
CA VAL A 54 -17.13 10.46 3.18
C VAL A 54 -16.77 11.85 2.69
N PHE A 55 -16.17 11.93 1.52
CA PHE A 55 -15.79 13.18 0.88
C PHE A 55 -16.63 13.39 -0.39
N GLU A 56 -16.89 14.64 -0.71
CA GLU A 56 -17.43 14.98 -2.02
C GLU A 56 -16.39 14.63 -3.11
N ARG A 57 -16.87 14.27 -4.30
CA ARG A 57 -16.02 13.91 -5.45
C ARG A 57 -14.79 14.84 -5.63
N PRO A 58 -14.93 16.18 -5.73
CA PRO A 58 -13.78 17.05 -5.94
C PRO A 58 -12.75 16.98 -4.81
N ASP A 59 -13.20 16.80 -3.56
CA ASP A 59 -12.32 16.70 -2.40
C ASP A 59 -11.58 15.35 -2.40
N SER A 60 -12.28 14.25 -2.70
CA SER A 60 -11.64 12.94 -2.88
C SER A 60 -10.53 12.99 -3.93
N LEU A 61 -10.79 13.59 -5.09
CA LEU A 61 -9.81 13.71 -6.17
C LEU A 61 -8.60 14.55 -5.76
N ARG A 62 -8.84 15.67 -5.05
CA ARG A 62 -7.77 16.51 -4.52
C ARG A 62 -6.93 15.78 -3.47
N ILE A 63 -7.56 15.11 -2.50
CA ILE A 63 -6.88 14.35 -1.46
C ILE A 63 -6.02 13.24 -2.08
N ILE A 64 -6.54 12.49 -3.05
CA ILE A 64 -5.78 11.45 -3.77
C ILE A 64 -4.54 12.06 -4.42
N HIS A 65 -4.70 13.17 -5.14
CA HIS A 65 -3.61 13.87 -5.80
C HIS A 65 -2.53 14.32 -4.79
N ASP A 66 -2.94 14.95 -3.70
CA ASP A 66 -2.03 15.52 -2.70
C ASP A 66 -1.29 14.42 -1.91
N LEU A 67 -1.96 13.29 -1.63
CA LEU A 67 -1.32 12.09 -1.05
C LEU A 67 -0.23 11.52 -1.96
N VAL A 68 -0.51 11.38 -3.26
CA VAL A 68 0.40 10.74 -4.22
C VAL A 68 1.58 11.66 -4.53
N GLU A 69 1.33 12.90 -4.97
CA GLU A 69 2.40 13.83 -5.30
C GLU A 69 3.20 14.25 -4.09
N GLY A 70 2.52 14.48 -2.96
CA GLY A 70 3.16 14.81 -1.71
C GLY A 70 4.15 13.73 -1.28
N LEU A 71 3.75 12.46 -1.32
CA LEU A 71 4.62 11.35 -0.97
C LEU A 71 5.84 11.23 -1.90
N LEU A 72 5.63 11.37 -3.22
CA LEU A 72 6.72 11.31 -4.20
C LEU A 72 7.69 12.47 -4.01
N ARG A 73 7.19 13.68 -3.73
CA ARG A 73 8.04 14.84 -3.45
C ARG A 73 8.85 14.64 -2.17
N VAL A 74 8.23 14.19 -1.09
CA VAL A 74 8.94 13.87 0.16
C VAL A 74 9.98 12.79 -0.07
N GLN A 75 9.68 11.74 -0.84
CA GLN A 75 10.63 10.67 -1.16
C GLN A 75 11.91 11.21 -1.84
N THR A 76 11.79 12.19 -2.74
CA THR A 76 12.96 12.77 -3.41
C THR A 76 13.84 13.62 -2.50
N ARG A 77 13.27 14.17 -1.42
CA ARG A 77 13.97 15.04 -0.46
C ARG A 77 14.51 14.27 0.73
N ASP A 78 13.69 13.41 1.33
CA ASP A 78 14.01 12.59 2.48
C ASP A 78 13.23 11.26 2.43
N SER A 79 13.94 10.22 2.02
CA SER A 79 13.39 8.87 1.94
C SER A 79 12.89 8.32 3.28
N SER A 80 13.46 8.76 4.41
CA SER A 80 13.05 8.29 5.74
C SER A 80 11.66 8.77 6.14
N ILE A 81 11.27 9.97 5.67
CA ILE A 81 9.95 10.55 5.92
C ILE A 81 8.92 9.83 5.06
N ALA A 82 9.22 9.65 3.76
CA ALA A 82 8.32 8.92 2.86
C ALA A 82 8.05 7.47 3.32
N LEU A 83 9.05 6.80 3.91
CA LEU A 83 8.87 5.48 4.52
C LEU A 83 7.77 5.48 5.61
N ARG A 84 7.71 6.54 6.44
CA ARG A 84 6.73 6.65 7.54
C ARG A 84 5.30 6.87 7.04
N HIS A 85 5.13 7.52 5.89
CA HIS A 85 3.82 7.84 5.32
C HIS A 85 3.30 6.80 4.32
N LEU A 86 4.18 5.96 3.75
CA LEU A 86 3.81 5.00 2.69
C LEU A 86 2.63 4.09 3.08
N ASN A 87 2.65 3.52 4.29
CA ASN A 87 1.60 2.63 4.79
C ASN A 87 0.22 3.31 4.72
N VAL A 88 0.15 4.53 5.24
CA VAL A 88 -1.08 5.29 5.36
C VAL A 88 -1.56 5.78 3.99
N VAL A 89 -0.65 6.25 3.14
CA VAL A 89 -0.99 6.67 1.78
C VAL A 89 -1.56 5.49 0.99
N MET A 90 -0.88 4.35 0.97
CA MET A 90 -1.36 3.14 0.28
C MET A 90 -2.70 2.67 0.83
N SER A 91 -2.84 2.61 2.16
CA SER A 91 -4.09 2.21 2.81
C SER A 91 -5.25 3.17 2.50
N SER A 92 -4.99 4.47 2.38
CA SER A 92 -5.99 5.48 1.99
C SER A 92 -6.45 5.30 0.55
N LEU A 93 -5.51 5.04 -0.38
CA LEU A 93 -5.83 4.74 -1.78
C LEU A 93 -6.67 3.46 -1.91
N PHE A 94 -6.41 2.42 -1.12
CA PHE A 94 -7.25 1.23 -1.08
C PHE A 94 -8.68 1.52 -0.57
N ARG A 95 -8.85 2.48 0.33
CA ARG A 95 -10.19 2.93 0.75
C ARG A 95 -10.90 3.69 -0.37
N PHE A 96 -10.21 4.57 -1.10
CA PHE A 96 -10.77 5.28 -2.26
C PHE A 96 -11.14 4.35 -3.43
N LEU A 97 -10.52 3.18 -3.58
CA LEU A 97 -10.97 2.17 -4.54
C LEU A 97 -12.39 1.66 -4.27
N ASN A 98 -12.91 1.87 -3.06
CA ASN A 98 -14.25 1.43 -2.66
C ASN A 98 -15.29 2.55 -2.75
N ASP A 99 -14.92 3.72 -3.26
CA ASP A 99 -15.80 4.86 -3.44
C ASP A 99 -16.95 4.55 -4.43
N SER A 100 -18.10 5.19 -4.24
CA SER A 100 -19.27 5.05 -5.13
C SER A 100 -19.02 5.70 -6.50
N ASN A 101 -18.23 6.76 -6.55
CA ASN A 101 -17.89 7.51 -7.75
C ASN A 101 -16.77 6.81 -8.56
N SER A 102 -17.00 6.59 -9.86
CA SER A 102 -16.01 5.95 -10.74
C SER A 102 -14.71 6.71 -10.84
N ASP A 103 -14.77 8.04 -10.85
CA ASP A 103 -13.61 8.87 -11.17
C ASP A 103 -12.66 8.92 -9.98
N VAL A 104 -13.21 8.87 -8.76
CA VAL A 104 -12.44 8.67 -7.52
C VAL A 104 -11.74 7.31 -7.52
N ARG A 105 -12.44 6.23 -7.93
CA ARG A 105 -11.83 4.90 -8.02
C ARG A 105 -10.71 4.84 -9.06
N ILE A 106 -10.90 5.46 -10.22
CA ILE A 106 -9.90 5.53 -11.29
C ILE A 106 -8.67 6.30 -10.80
N ALA A 107 -8.87 7.49 -10.21
CA ALA A 107 -7.78 8.30 -9.66
C ALA A 107 -6.99 7.54 -8.58
N ALA A 108 -7.67 6.78 -7.72
CA ALA A 108 -7.00 5.97 -6.70
C ALA A 108 -6.14 4.84 -7.32
N ASP A 109 -6.63 4.14 -8.34
CA ASP A 109 -5.85 3.10 -9.02
C ASP A 109 -4.64 3.68 -9.76
N GLU A 110 -4.83 4.80 -10.46
CA GLU A 110 -3.74 5.55 -11.11
C GLU A 110 -2.70 6.02 -10.10
N GLY A 111 -3.14 6.52 -8.95
CA GLY A 111 -2.28 6.88 -7.83
C GLY A 111 -1.42 5.71 -7.34
N LEU A 112 -2.04 4.54 -7.13
CA LEU A 112 -1.32 3.32 -6.78
C LEU A 112 -0.31 2.91 -7.87
N ASN A 113 -0.70 2.96 -9.14
CA ASN A 113 0.20 2.64 -10.26
C ASN A 113 1.40 3.59 -10.29
N LYS A 114 1.16 4.88 -10.07
CA LYS A 114 2.20 5.91 -10.02
C LYS A 114 3.17 5.66 -8.86
N LEU A 115 2.66 5.48 -7.63
CA LEU A 115 3.50 5.18 -6.47
C LEU A 115 4.36 3.93 -6.68
N ILE A 116 3.75 2.83 -7.16
CA ILE A 116 4.50 1.59 -7.41
C ILE A 116 5.59 1.81 -8.46
N LYS A 117 5.27 2.52 -9.56
CA LYS A 117 6.24 2.79 -10.62
C LYS A 117 7.46 3.55 -10.11
N PHE A 118 7.26 4.57 -9.28
CA PHE A 118 8.35 5.44 -8.81
C PHE A 118 9.08 4.90 -7.56
N LEU A 119 8.38 4.18 -6.69
CA LEU A 119 8.93 3.70 -5.42
C LEU A 119 9.51 2.28 -5.50
N ARG A 120 9.33 1.56 -6.62
CA ARG A 120 9.84 0.18 -6.77
C ARG A 120 11.36 0.05 -6.62
N SER A 121 12.16 1.04 -7.00
CA SER A 121 13.62 0.92 -6.88
C SER A 121 14.11 0.97 -5.43
N SER A 122 13.44 1.75 -4.58
CA SER A 122 13.87 2.03 -3.19
C SER A 122 13.03 1.30 -2.12
N MET A 123 11.75 1.04 -2.39
CA MET A 123 10.75 0.64 -1.37
C MET A 123 9.97 -0.63 -1.70
N THR A 124 10.36 -1.42 -2.71
CA THR A 124 9.62 -2.63 -3.15
C THR A 124 9.19 -3.54 -2.00
N ARG A 125 10.04 -3.76 -0.99
CA ARG A 125 9.72 -4.63 0.15
C ARG A 125 8.52 -4.13 0.96
N LEU A 126 8.43 -2.82 1.17
CA LEU A 126 7.34 -2.22 1.92
C LEU A 126 6.05 -2.18 1.09
N ILE A 127 6.16 -1.90 -0.20
CA ILE A 127 5.03 -1.98 -1.12
C ILE A 127 4.42 -3.40 -1.12
N LEU A 128 5.26 -4.44 -1.21
CA LEU A 128 4.81 -5.83 -1.13
C LEU A 128 4.15 -6.15 0.21
N PHE A 129 4.68 -5.61 1.31
CA PHE A 129 4.09 -5.76 2.63
C PHE A 129 2.70 -5.11 2.73
N GLU A 130 2.54 -3.88 2.23
CA GLU A 130 1.24 -3.20 2.23
C GLU A 130 0.20 -3.93 1.36
N LEU A 131 0.60 -4.40 0.18
CA LEU A 131 -0.25 -5.21 -0.69
C LEU A 131 -0.69 -6.50 0.02
N LEU A 132 0.23 -7.16 0.71
CA LEU A 132 -0.09 -8.34 1.50
C LEU A 132 -1.06 -8.04 2.64
N MET A 133 -0.84 -6.95 3.37
CA MET A 133 -1.72 -6.55 4.47
C MET A 133 -3.14 -6.31 3.98
N GLU A 134 -3.31 -5.70 2.80
CA GLU A 134 -4.62 -5.51 2.19
C GLU A 134 -5.28 -6.84 1.76
N LEU A 135 -4.52 -7.76 1.16
CA LEU A 135 -5.00 -9.10 0.84
C LEU A 135 -5.42 -9.88 2.09
N LYS A 136 -4.67 -9.75 3.19
CA LYS A 136 -4.95 -10.39 4.46
C LYS A 136 -6.21 -9.82 5.13
N ARG A 137 -6.46 -8.51 5.00
CA ARG A 137 -7.69 -7.87 5.50
C ARG A 137 -8.93 -8.42 4.81
N ASN A 138 -8.84 -8.68 3.51
CA ASN A 138 -9.90 -9.27 2.68
C ASN A 138 -11.30 -8.63 2.87
N GLN A 139 -11.36 -7.32 3.11
CA GLN A 139 -12.61 -6.62 3.43
C GLN A 139 -13.41 -6.23 2.18
N ASN A 140 -12.73 -5.92 1.07
CA ASN A 140 -13.39 -5.50 -0.16
C ASN A 140 -12.85 -6.25 -1.37
N SER A 141 -13.74 -6.89 -2.13
CA SER A 141 -13.39 -7.72 -3.29
C SER A 141 -12.64 -6.96 -4.38
N ARG A 142 -12.94 -5.66 -4.59
CA ARG A 142 -12.29 -4.79 -5.56
C ARG A 142 -10.88 -4.42 -5.12
N SER A 143 -10.74 -3.90 -3.90
CA SER A 143 -9.42 -3.62 -3.30
C SER A 143 -8.51 -4.85 -3.34
N VAL A 144 -9.04 -6.02 -2.95
CA VAL A 144 -8.32 -7.30 -2.99
C VAL A 144 -7.89 -7.67 -4.42
N SER A 145 -8.76 -7.50 -5.41
CA SER A 145 -8.42 -7.79 -6.81
C SER A 145 -7.28 -6.89 -7.31
N VAL A 146 -7.33 -5.61 -6.97
CA VAL A 146 -6.32 -4.61 -7.35
C VAL A 146 -4.99 -4.90 -6.65
N ALA A 147 -5.02 -5.17 -5.34
CA ALA A 147 -3.85 -5.55 -4.56
C ALA A 147 -3.19 -6.82 -5.09
N LEU A 148 -4.01 -7.83 -5.44
CA LEU A 148 -3.54 -9.09 -6.01
C LEU A 148 -2.83 -8.87 -7.36
N SER A 149 -3.44 -8.09 -8.25
CA SER A 149 -2.86 -7.78 -9.56
C SER A 149 -1.52 -7.06 -9.44
N LYS A 150 -1.43 -6.07 -8.53
CA LYS A 150 -0.19 -5.31 -8.30
C LYS A 150 0.88 -6.18 -7.62
N PHE A 151 0.49 -7.05 -6.69
CA PHE A 151 1.40 -8.00 -6.05
C PHE A 151 1.99 -9.00 -7.06
N ALA A 152 1.13 -9.54 -7.94
CA ALA A 152 1.52 -10.41 -9.04
C ALA A 152 2.56 -9.74 -9.96
N LEU A 153 2.33 -8.48 -10.34
CA LEU A 153 3.26 -7.73 -11.18
C LEU A 153 4.64 -7.56 -10.53
N LEU A 154 4.68 -7.30 -9.23
CA LEU A 154 5.93 -7.09 -8.49
C LEU A 154 6.65 -8.40 -8.12
N SER A 155 5.91 -9.49 -7.92
CA SER A 155 6.49 -10.77 -7.51
C SER A 155 7.33 -11.43 -8.60
N THR A 156 6.98 -11.24 -9.88
CA THR A 156 7.76 -11.69 -11.04
C THR A 156 9.19 -11.12 -11.08
N GLN A 157 9.45 -10.04 -10.35
CA GLN A 157 10.73 -9.32 -10.36
C GLN A 157 11.58 -9.61 -9.12
N ILE A 158 11.07 -10.41 -8.19
CA ILE A 158 11.81 -10.81 -6.99
C ILE A 158 12.84 -11.88 -7.41
N ARG A 159 14.13 -11.53 -7.34
CA ARG A 159 15.23 -12.45 -7.62
C ARG A 159 15.04 -13.79 -6.90
N THR A 160 15.42 -14.85 -7.60
CA THR A 160 15.32 -16.26 -7.21
C THR A 160 15.88 -16.59 -5.82
N SER A 161 16.82 -15.80 -5.30
CA SER A 161 17.42 -15.94 -3.96
C SER A 161 16.52 -15.48 -2.79
N LYS A 162 15.40 -14.80 -3.06
CA LYS A 162 14.44 -14.32 -2.04
C LYS A 162 13.06 -15.00 -2.12
N ARG A 163 12.94 -16.07 -2.93
CA ARG A 163 11.70 -16.83 -3.21
C ARG A 163 11.00 -17.39 -1.97
N ARG A 164 11.76 -17.75 -0.93
CA ARG A 164 11.24 -18.34 0.31
C ARG A 164 10.26 -17.41 1.05
N LEU A 165 10.44 -16.10 0.92
CA LEU A 165 9.55 -15.10 1.53
C LEU A 165 8.19 -15.04 0.86
N VAL A 166 8.15 -14.97 -0.47
CA VAL A 166 6.89 -14.96 -1.24
C VAL A 166 6.13 -16.25 -0.99
N LEU A 167 6.84 -17.39 -1.02
CA LEU A 167 6.24 -18.72 -0.82
C LEU A 167 5.61 -18.86 0.57
N SER A 168 6.33 -18.47 1.64
CA SER A 168 5.83 -18.51 3.01
C SER A 168 4.59 -17.63 3.21
N ILE A 169 4.56 -16.47 2.56
CA ILE A 169 3.44 -15.53 2.62
C ILE A 169 2.21 -16.10 1.90
N THR A 170 2.40 -16.73 0.73
CA THR A 170 1.30 -17.44 0.05
C THR A 170 0.76 -18.59 0.88
N TYR A 171 1.59 -19.38 1.55
CA TYR A 171 1.09 -20.50 2.37
C TYR A 171 0.25 -20.04 3.59
N ASP A 172 0.61 -18.95 4.27
CA ASP A 172 -0.18 -18.44 5.42
C ASP A 172 -1.55 -17.89 4.99
N LEU A 173 -1.60 -17.25 3.82
CA LEU A 173 -2.85 -16.78 3.23
C LEU A 173 -3.74 -17.93 2.69
N GLU A 174 -3.16 -19.05 2.25
CA GLU A 174 -3.88 -20.25 1.78
C GLU A 174 -4.73 -20.87 2.89
N VAL A 175 -4.23 -20.89 4.13
CA VAL A 175 -4.94 -21.46 5.28
C VAL A 175 -6.16 -20.62 5.68
N ARG A 176 -6.21 -19.33 5.32
CA ARG A 176 -7.26 -18.39 5.78
C ARG A 176 -8.28 -17.94 4.73
N ASN A 177 -7.99 -18.06 3.43
CA ASN A 177 -8.88 -17.51 2.39
C ASN A 177 -9.36 -18.58 1.40
N ASN A 178 -10.68 -18.72 1.29
CA ASN A 178 -11.41 -19.61 0.40
C ASN A 178 -10.78 -19.76 -1.01
N PHE A 179 -10.06 -20.89 -1.17
CA PHE A 179 -9.71 -21.74 -2.33
C PHE A 179 -9.54 -21.18 -3.77
N LEU A 180 -10.26 -20.15 -4.22
CA LEU A 180 -10.32 -19.78 -5.66
C LEU A 180 -9.33 -18.69 -6.09
N LYS A 181 -9.06 -17.67 -5.27
CA LYS A 181 -8.03 -16.65 -5.59
C LYS A 181 -6.59 -17.17 -5.37
N PHE A 182 -6.46 -18.24 -4.59
CA PHE A 182 -5.17 -18.78 -4.13
C PHE A 182 -4.47 -19.67 -5.16
N ASN A 183 -5.24 -20.42 -5.95
CA ASN A 183 -4.71 -21.18 -7.07
C ASN A 183 -3.99 -20.29 -8.09
N PHE A 184 -4.42 -19.03 -8.25
CA PHE A 184 -3.75 -18.06 -9.13
C PHE A 184 -2.39 -17.63 -8.58
N LEU A 185 -2.29 -17.30 -7.29
CA LEU A 185 -1.01 -16.95 -6.65
C LEU A 185 -0.04 -18.13 -6.62
N LYS A 186 -0.53 -19.35 -6.35
CA LYS A 186 0.26 -20.57 -6.46
C LYS A 186 0.74 -20.79 -7.88
N LYS A 187 -0.13 -20.72 -8.90
CA LYS A 187 0.27 -20.85 -10.30
C LYS A 187 1.28 -19.79 -10.70
N LEU A 188 1.06 -18.53 -10.32
CA LEU A 188 1.95 -17.43 -10.65
C LEU A 188 3.32 -17.59 -9.97
N CYS A 189 3.35 -18.01 -8.71
CA CYS A 189 4.59 -18.24 -7.99
C CYS A 189 5.32 -19.50 -8.49
N LEU A 190 4.60 -20.59 -8.85
CA LEU A 190 5.15 -21.80 -9.45
C LEU A 190 5.69 -21.56 -10.86
N ILE A 191 4.94 -20.85 -11.72
CA ILE A 191 5.34 -20.52 -13.10
C ILE A 191 6.59 -19.63 -13.10
N ASN A 192 6.67 -18.65 -12.20
CA ASN A 192 7.88 -17.81 -12.06
C ASN A 192 9.00 -18.44 -11.21
N CYS A 193 8.80 -19.65 -10.66
CA CYS A 193 9.86 -20.42 -9.99
C CYS A 193 10.52 -21.47 -10.90
N LEU A 194 9.87 -21.86 -11.99
CA LEU A 194 10.29 -22.94 -12.90
C LEU A 194 11.06 -22.46 -14.15
N PHE A 195 11.25 -21.15 -14.29
CA PHE A 195 12.18 -20.52 -15.25
C PHE A 195 13.12 -19.57 -14.51
#